data_AF-A0A264VY67-F1
#
_entry.id   AF-A0A264VY67-F1
#
_cell.length_a   1.000
_cell.length_b   1.000
_cell.length_c   1.000
_cell.angle_alpha   90.00
_cell.angle_beta   90.00
_cell.angle_gamma   90.00
#
_symmetry.space_group_name_H-M   'P 1'
#
loop_
_entity.id
_entity.type
_entity.pdbx_description
1 polymer ?
#
loop_
_entity_poly.entity_id
_entity_poly.type
_entity_poly.pdbx_seq_one_letter_code
_entity_poly.pdbx_strand_id
1 'polypeptide(L)'
;MKYIKILTALSVFVPVISLSATPIICENQTSGEKGTSIWPSFYLSGQDTLCFDVKGWPEYSGNNCVKNGKTINWTGLVIVSEDGESQGRDSTNFRVVSPIINSDSIKYSIEWSRGGEWRTMQNISVNRLTGGAVSYFVTEHGGESYQCRASQKAF
;
A
#
# COMPACT_ATOMS: atom_id res chain seq x y z
N MET A 1 51.46 3.52 -46.22
CA MET A 1 50.21 2.83 -45.84
C MET A 1 49.91 3.18 -44.39
N LYS A 2 48.79 3.86 -44.12
CA LYS A 2 48.41 4.37 -42.78
C LYS A 2 47.14 3.65 -42.34
N TYR A 3 47.24 2.83 -41.30
CA TYR A 3 46.14 2.00 -40.80
C TYR A 3 45.26 2.85 -39.87
N ILE A 4 44.02 3.11 -40.28
CA ILE A 4 43.01 3.71 -39.42
C ILE A 4 42.39 2.57 -38.60
N LYS A 5 42.64 2.58 -37.28
CA LYS A 5 41.94 1.68 -36.35
C LYS A 5 40.62 2.34 -35.95
N ILE A 6 39.51 1.79 -36.42
CA ILE A 6 38.16 2.16 -35.97
C ILE A 6 37.88 1.33 -34.72
N LEU A 7 37.75 1.98 -33.56
CA LEU A 7 37.18 1.38 -32.35
C LEU A 7 35.67 1.60 -32.36
N THR A 8 34.91 0.53 -32.58
CA THR A 8 33.47 0.51 -32.35
C THR A 8 33.19 0.28 -30.87
N ALA A 9 32.80 1.33 -30.15
CA ALA A 9 32.27 1.22 -28.79
C ALA A 9 30.82 0.73 -28.85
N LEU A 10 30.57 -0.49 -28.37
CA LEU A 10 29.24 -1.08 -28.26
C LEU A 10 28.57 -0.55 -26.99
N SER A 11 27.68 0.43 -27.13
CA SER A 11 26.86 0.94 -26.03
C SER A 11 25.79 -0.08 -25.66
N VAL A 12 25.95 -0.73 -24.50
CA VAL A 12 24.92 -1.61 -23.93
C VAL A 12 23.79 -0.74 -23.39
N PHE A 13 22.71 -0.62 -24.16
CA PHE A 13 21.45 -0.05 -23.67
C PHE A 13 20.85 -1.00 -22.63
N VAL A 14 21.09 -0.72 -21.35
CA VAL A 14 20.35 -1.39 -20.27
C VAL A 14 18.96 -0.75 -20.24
N PRO A 15 17.87 -1.50 -20.50
CA PRO A 15 16.53 -0.96 -20.32
C PRO A 15 16.36 -0.64 -18.83
N VAL A 16 16.24 0.65 -18.52
CA VAL A 16 15.84 1.09 -17.18
C VAL A 16 14.37 0.69 -17.04
N ILE A 17 14.12 -0.43 -16.36
CA ILE A 17 12.76 -0.84 -16.00
C ILE A 17 12.30 0.16 -14.94
N SER A 18 11.61 1.21 -15.38
CA SER A 18 10.89 2.10 -14.47
C SER A 18 9.75 1.29 -13.86
N LEU A 19 9.88 0.89 -12.58
CA LEU A 19 8.75 0.38 -11.83
C LEU A 19 7.79 1.55 -11.61
N SER A 20 6.82 1.70 -12.51
CA SER A 20 5.77 2.70 -12.36
C SER A 20 4.98 2.39 -11.10
N ALA A 21 5.02 3.31 -10.13
CA ALA A 21 4.09 3.28 -9.01
C ALA A 21 2.70 3.66 -9.53
N THR A 22 1.71 2.79 -9.29
CA THR A 22 0.31 3.00 -9.69
C THR A 22 -0.54 3.18 -8.43
N PRO A 23 -0.82 4.43 -8.01
CA PRO A 23 -1.71 4.69 -6.88
C PRO A 23 -3.09 4.07 -7.07
N ILE A 24 -3.67 3.57 -5.99
CA ILE A 24 -5.05 3.11 -5.97
C ILE A 24 -5.83 4.09 -5.09
N ILE A 25 -6.74 4.83 -5.72
CA ILE A 25 -7.57 5.84 -5.04
C ILE A 25 -8.93 5.20 -4.82
N CYS A 26 -9.39 5.16 -3.57
CA CYS A 26 -10.67 4.58 -3.18
C CYS A 26 -11.58 5.65 -2.59
N GLU A 27 -12.78 5.80 -3.16
CA GLU A 27 -13.79 6.77 -2.74
C GLU A 27 -14.93 6.03 -2.03
N ASN A 28 -15.24 6.43 -0.79
CA ASN A 28 -16.33 5.84 0.00
C ASN A 28 -17.67 6.07 -0.74
N GLN A 29 -18.49 5.02 -0.84
CA GLN A 29 -19.78 5.05 -1.54
C GLN A 29 -20.95 5.50 -0.64
N THR A 30 -20.78 5.51 0.68
CA THR A 30 -21.78 5.98 1.63
C THR A 30 -21.73 7.50 1.74
N SER A 31 -22.77 8.18 1.26
CA SER A 31 -22.88 9.63 1.39
C SER A 31 -23.16 10.04 2.84
N GLY A 32 -22.25 10.79 3.46
CA GLY A 32 -22.48 11.45 4.76
C GLY A 32 -21.57 11.00 5.90
N GLU A 33 -20.85 9.89 5.76
CA GLU A 33 -19.86 9.45 6.74
C GLU A 33 -18.52 10.13 6.48
N LYS A 34 -18.17 11.08 7.37
CA LYS A 34 -16.85 11.69 7.43
C LYS A 34 -16.04 10.91 8.46
N GLY A 35 -15.12 10.05 8.07
CA GLY A 35 -14.17 9.50 9.05
C GLY A 35 -13.32 8.33 8.60
N THR A 36 -13.74 7.62 7.57
CA THR A 36 -13.30 6.26 7.36
C THR A 36 -12.84 6.12 5.91
N SER A 37 -11.52 5.95 5.80
CA SER A 37 -10.83 5.75 4.53
C SER A 37 -9.96 4.51 4.67
N ILE A 38 -9.76 3.78 3.57
CA ILE A 38 -8.73 2.73 3.55
C ILE A 38 -7.39 3.41 3.87
N TRP A 39 -6.76 2.97 4.96
CA TRP A 39 -5.59 3.65 5.51
C TRP A 39 -4.51 2.65 5.98
N PRO A 40 -3.23 2.90 5.68
CA PRO A 40 -2.71 3.98 4.85
C PRO A 40 -3.04 3.82 3.36
N SER A 41 -2.90 4.93 2.62
CA SER A 41 -2.95 4.92 1.16
C SER A 41 -1.95 3.91 0.58
N PHE A 42 -2.35 3.23 -0.49
CA PHE A 42 -1.57 2.16 -1.10
C PHE A 42 -1.47 2.31 -2.62
N TYR A 43 -0.45 1.67 -3.19
CA TYR A 43 -0.15 1.68 -4.62
C TYR A 43 0.47 0.36 -5.05
N LEU A 44 0.31 0.02 -6.32
CA LEU A 44 1.04 -1.11 -6.92
C LEU A 44 2.41 -0.63 -7.40
N SER A 45 3.44 -1.44 -7.17
CA SER A 45 4.76 -1.29 -7.77
C SER A 45 5.02 -2.51 -8.65
N GLY A 46 4.85 -2.38 -9.97
CA GLY A 46 4.84 -3.56 -10.85
C GLY A 46 3.56 -4.40 -10.69
N GLN A 47 3.64 -5.70 -10.99
CA GLN A 47 2.45 -6.57 -11.14
C GLN A 47 2.01 -7.28 -9.85
N ASP A 48 2.96 -7.58 -8.94
CA ASP A 48 2.76 -8.48 -7.80
C ASP A 48 3.19 -7.88 -6.45
N THR A 49 3.50 -6.58 -6.42
CA THR A 49 3.98 -5.88 -5.22
C THR A 49 3.03 -4.75 -4.85
N LEU A 50 2.56 -4.79 -3.62
CA LEU A 50 1.71 -3.79 -2.98
C LEU A 50 2.57 -2.94 -2.06
N CYS A 51 2.49 -1.63 -2.18
CA CYS A 51 3.24 -0.69 -1.37
C CYS A 51 2.32 0.29 -0.67
N PHE A 52 2.78 0.82 0.46
CA PHE A 52 2.04 1.76 1.30
C PHE A 52 2.78 3.10 1.38
N ASP A 53 2.02 4.19 1.36
CA ASP A 53 2.55 5.55 1.42
C ASP A 53 2.80 5.98 2.88
N VAL A 54 3.83 5.39 3.48
CA VAL A 54 4.18 5.53 4.90
C VAL A 54 5.59 6.05 5.14
N LYS A 55 6.40 6.18 4.08
CA LYS A 55 7.80 6.63 4.20
C LYS A 55 7.96 8.05 4.75
N GLY A 56 6.92 8.88 4.61
CA GLY A 56 6.90 10.23 5.16
C GLY A 56 6.46 10.31 6.63
N TRP A 57 6.14 9.19 7.26
CA TRP A 57 5.71 9.19 8.66
C TRP A 57 6.89 9.47 9.58
N PRO A 58 6.70 10.25 10.67
CA PRO A 58 7.74 10.38 11.68
C PRO A 58 8.08 9.00 12.26
N GLU A 59 9.34 8.79 12.61
CA GLU A 59 9.86 7.48 13.08
C GLU A 59 9.71 6.32 12.09
N TYR A 60 9.47 6.61 10.79
CA TYR A 60 9.40 5.56 9.79
C TYR A 60 10.66 4.70 9.79
N SER A 61 10.46 3.39 9.97
CA SER A 61 11.50 2.38 9.81
C SER A 61 10.88 1.06 9.32
N GLY A 62 11.65 0.23 8.62
CA GLY A 62 11.19 -1.04 8.07
C GLY A 62 10.83 -0.99 6.57
N ASN A 63 9.97 -1.92 6.13
CA ASN A 63 9.62 -2.13 4.73
C ASN A 63 8.17 -1.72 4.48
N ASN A 64 7.94 -0.93 3.43
CA ASN A 64 6.60 -0.47 3.04
C ASN A 64 6.04 -1.17 1.80
N CYS A 65 6.73 -2.16 1.23
CA CYS A 65 6.35 -2.86 0.00
C CYS A 65 6.38 -4.37 0.21
N VAL A 66 5.28 -5.04 -0.07
CA VAL A 66 5.07 -6.48 0.14
C VAL A 66 4.75 -7.18 -1.17
N LYS A 67 5.42 -8.31 -1.40
CA LYS A 67 5.09 -9.22 -2.50
C LYS A 67 3.92 -10.13 -2.13
N ASN A 68 3.21 -10.62 -3.14
CA ASN A 68 2.13 -11.59 -2.98
C ASN A 68 2.50 -12.75 -2.03
N GLY A 69 1.63 -13.02 -1.06
CA GLY A 69 1.79 -14.09 -0.06
C GLY A 69 2.94 -13.90 0.95
N LYS A 70 3.55 -12.70 1.02
CA LYS A 70 4.61 -12.37 2.00
C LYS A 70 4.08 -11.45 3.10
N THR A 71 4.88 -11.28 4.14
CA THR A 71 4.57 -10.35 5.24
C THR A 71 5.63 -9.26 5.29
N ILE A 72 5.21 -8.03 5.54
CA ILE A 72 6.10 -6.89 5.83
C ILE A 72 5.72 -6.25 7.15
N ASN A 73 6.64 -5.47 7.71
CA ASN A 73 6.37 -4.58 8.82
C ASN A 73 7.06 -3.24 8.64
N TRP A 74 6.50 -2.22 9.26
CA TRP A 74 7.11 -0.92 9.45
C TRP A 74 6.69 -0.33 10.78
N THR A 75 7.43 0.65 11.26
CA THR A 75 7.09 1.45 12.44
C THR A 75 6.78 2.88 11.98
N GLY A 76 5.91 3.58 12.69
CA GLY A 76 5.72 5.02 12.53
C GLY A 76 4.97 5.64 13.70
N LEU A 77 5.22 6.91 13.95
CA LEU A 77 4.58 7.71 14.98
C LEU A 77 3.25 8.28 14.46
N VAL A 78 2.14 7.69 14.90
CA VAL A 78 0.80 8.05 14.42
C VAL A 78 -0.20 8.13 15.58
N ILE A 79 -1.30 8.85 15.36
CA ILE A 79 -2.47 8.77 16.23
C ILE A 79 -3.31 7.60 15.73
N VAL A 80 -3.54 6.62 16.61
CA VAL A 80 -4.53 5.57 16.37
C VAL A 80 -5.80 5.97 17.09
N SER A 81 -6.94 5.89 16.41
CA SER A 81 -8.25 6.04 17.04
C SER A 81 -8.98 4.71 16.95
N GLU A 82 -9.62 4.29 18.04
CA GLU A 82 -10.52 3.14 18.10
C GLU A 82 -11.89 3.66 18.55
N ASP A 83 -12.96 3.34 17.83
CA ASP A 83 -14.34 3.77 18.16
C ASP A 83 -14.52 5.28 18.35
N GLY A 84 -13.77 6.08 17.59
CA GLY A 84 -13.77 7.54 17.69
C GLY A 84 -12.91 8.11 18.82
N GLU A 85 -12.38 7.27 19.71
CA GLU A 85 -11.51 7.67 20.81
C GLU A 85 -10.03 7.55 20.44
N SER A 86 -9.27 8.62 20.69
CA SER A 86 -7.84 8.67 20.42
C SER A 86 -7.07 7.82 21.43
N GLN A 87 -6.27 6.89 20.94
CA GLN A 87 -5.33 6.09 21.73
C GLN A 87 -3.97 6.80 21.92
N GLY A 88 -3.86 8.08 21.57
CA GLY A 88 -2.62 8.86 21.68
C GLY A 88 -1.72 8.76 20.44
N ARG A 89 -0.76 9.69 20.35
CA ARG A 89 0.27 9.73 19.31
C ARG A 89 1.51 9.00 19.82
N ASP A 90 1.70 7.76 19.39
CA ASP A 90 2.81 6.93 19.84
C ASP A 90 3.43 6.13 18.70
N SER A 91 4.68 5.72 18.92
CA SER A 91 5.41 4.85 17.99
C SER A 91 4.65 3.53 17.87
N THR A 92 4.21 3.24 16.65
CA THR A 92 3.30 2.13 16.37
C THR A 92 3.89 1.24 15.30
N ASN A 93 3.95 -0.06 15.57
CA ASN A 93 4.35 -1.05 14.59
C ASN A 93 3.12 -1.46 13.77
N PHE A 94 3.30 -1.57 12.47
CA PHE A 94 2.32 -2.04 11.51
C PHE A 94 2.88 -3.25 10.78
N ARG A 95 1.99 -4.15 10.37
CA ARG A 95 2.34 -5.22 9.44
C ARG A 95 1.20 -5.50 8.47
N VAL A 96 1.59 -5.95 7.27
CA VAL A 96 0.66 -6.48 6.28
C VAL A 96 0.92 -7.95 6.14
N VAL A 97 -0.11 -8.77 6.35
CA VAL A 97 0.02 -10.23 6.43
C VAL A 97 -0.50 -10.87 5.15
N SER A 98 0.37 -11.65 4.49
CA SER A 98 0.05 -12.55 3.37
C SER A 98 -0.97 -12.00 2.36
N PRO A 99 -0.70 -10.87 1.68
CA PRO A 99 -1.65 -10.28 0.77
C PRO A 99 -1.85 -11.16 -0.46
N ILE A 100 -3.06 -11.11 -1.03
CA ILE A 100 -3.36 -11.66 -2.35
C ILE A 100 -3.32 -10.51 -3.34
N ILE A 101 -2.41 -10.57 -4.31
CA ILE A 101 -2.21 -9.56 -5.35
C ILE A 101 -2.18 -10.28 -6.68
N ASN A 102 -3.27 -10.16 -7.45
CA ASN A 102 -3.39 -10.73 -8.79
C ASN A 102 -4.20 -9.79 -9.69
N SER A 103 -4.41 -10.15 -10.96
CA SER A 103 -5.17 -9.33 -11.94
C SER A 103 -6.58 -8.98 -11.47
N ASP A 104 -7.18 -9.85 -10.65
CA ASP A 104 -8.61 -9.80 -10.34
C ASP A 104 -8.87 -9.09 -9.00
N SER A 105 -7.91 -9.17 -8.08
CA SER A 105 -8.10 -8.73 -6.70
C SER A 105 -6.81 -8.30 -5.99
N ILE A 106 -6.99 -7.37 -5.05
CA ILE A 106 -6.03 -7.06 -3.99
C ILE A 106 -6.73 -7.33 -2.67
N LYS A 107 -6.21 -8.24 -1.86
CA LYS A 107 -6.73 -8.53 -0.52
C LYS A 107 -5.62 -8.53 0.49
N TYR A 108 -5.80 -7.87 1.62
CA TYR A 108 -4.81 -7.84 2.68
C TYR A 108 -5.42 -7.42 4.01
N SER A 109 -4.73 -7.80 5.09
CA SER A 109 -5.02 -7.34 6.44
C SER A 109 -3.86 -6.50 6.92
N ILE A 110 -4.16 -5.31 7.43
CA ILE A 110 -3.20 -4.49 8.18
C ILE A 110 -3.45 -4.73 9.65
N GLU A 111 -2.37 -5.00 10.38
CA GLU A 111 -2.38 -5.16 11.82
C GLU A 111 -1.42 -4.16 12.46
N TRP A 112 -1.67 -3.81 13.71
CA TRP A 112 -0.86 -2.87 14.47
C TRP A 112 -0.54 -3.37 15.88
N SER A 113 0.55 -2.86 16.47
CA SER A 113 0.97 -3.16 17.85
C SER A 113 1.84 -2.04 18.43
N ARG A 114 1.71 -1.78 19.74
CA ARG A 114 2.57 -0.88 20.54
C ARG A 114 3.27 -1.65 21.67
N GLY A 115 3.99 -2.71 21.32
CA GLY A 115 4.80 -3.49 22.27
C GLY A 115 4.07 -4.64 22.96
N GLY A 116 2.90 -5.03 22.43
CA GLY A 116 2.11 -6.16 22.91
C GLY A 116 1.60 -7.03 21.75
N GLU A 117 0.36 -7.51 21.87
CA GLU A 117 -0.30 -8.34 20.86
C GLU A 117 -0.62 -7.56 19.58
N TRP A 118 -0.56 -8.26 18.44
CA TRP A 118 -1.00 -7.72 17.16
C TRP A 118 -2.51 -7.69 17.10
N ARG A 119 -3.06 -6.55 16.71
CA ARG A 119 -4.50 -6.37 16.50
C ARG A 119 -4.76 -6.03 15.06
N THR A 120 -5.77 -6.66 14.47
CA THR A 120 -6.21 -6.28 13.13
C THR A 120 -6.73 -4.85 13.16
N MET A 121 -6.18 -4.01 12.29
CA MET A 121 -6.62 -2.65 12.08
C MET A 121 -7.72 -2.63 11.02
N GLN A 122 -7.41 -3.19 9.85
CA GLN A 122 -8.31 -3.21 8.71
C GLN A 122 -8.15 -4.49 7.89
N ASN A 123 -9.26 -4.99 7.37
CA ASN A 123 -9.28 -5.98 6.29
C ASN A 123 -9.76 -5.30 5.01
N ILE A 124 -8.96 -5.38 3.95
CA ILE A 124 -9.24 -4.76 2.67
C ILE A 124 -9.40 -5.83 1.61
N SER A 125 -10.45 -5.69 0.80
CA SER A 125 -10.64 -6.46 -0.43
C SER A 125 -11.07 -5.53 -1.55
N VAL A 126 -10.23 -5.41 -2.58
CA VAL A 126 -10.48 -4.65 -3.80
C VAL A 126 -10.67 -5.62 -4.96
N ASN A 127 -11.80 -5.53 -5.66
CA ASN A 127 -11.99 -6.14 -6.97
C ASN A 127 -11.36 -5.22 -8.02
N ARG A 128 -10.30 -5.67 -8.69
CA ARG A 128 -9.58 -4.87 -9.67
C ARG A 128 -10.28 -4.77 -11.02
N LEU A 129 -11.23 -5.67 -11.29
CA LEU A 129 -12.00 -5.68 -12.54
C LEU A 129 -13.14 -4.65 -12.48
N THR A 130 -13.82 -4.55 -11.34
CA THR A 130 -14.95 -3.63 -11.16
C THR A 130 -14.57 -2.35 -10.44
N GLY A 131 -13.44 -2.33 -9.74
CA GLY A 131 -13.02 -1.27 -8.82
C GLY A 131 -13.74 -1.31 -7.47
N GLY A 132 -14.78 -2.13 -7.30
CA GLY A 132 -15.50 -2.24 -6.02
C GLY A 132 -14.58 -2.76 -4.91
N ALA A 133 -14.63 -2.13 -3.75
CA ALA A 133 -13.82 -2.51 -2.61
C ALA A 133 -14.59 -2.43 -1.30
N VAL A 134 -14.11 -3.19 -0.31
CA VAL A 134 -14.63 -3.13 1.05
C VAL A 134 -13.47 -3.02 2.03
N SER A 135 -13.62 -2.13 3.01
CA SER A 135 -12.75 -2.03 4.18
C SER A 135 -13.55 -2.34 5.44
N TYR A 136 -13.04 -3.23 6.29
CA TYR A 136 -13.64 -3.51 7.59
C TYR A 136 -12.63 -3.14 8.68
N PHE A 137 -12.94 -2.11 9.48
CA PHE A 137 -12.32 -1.95 10.78
C PHE A 137 -12.92 -2.96 11.76
N VAL A 138 -12.11 -3.50 12.69
CA VAL A 138 -12.54 -4.60 13.58
C VAL A 138 -13.71 -4.22 14.49
N THR A 139 -13.90 -2.94 14.78
CA THR A 139 -14.97 -2.45 15.65
C THR A 139 -16.20 -1.92 14.91
N GLU A 140 -16.17 -1.88 13.57
CA GLU A 140 -17.30 -1.39 12.77
C GLU A 140 -18.15 -2.53 12.21
N HIS A 141 -19.45 -2.52 12.50
CA HIS A 141 -20.39 -3.48 11.95
C HIS A 141 -20.67 -3.20 10.47
N GLY A 142 -20.37 -4.15 9.60
CA GLY A 142 -20.84 -4.17 8.20
C GLY A 142 -19.81 -3.74 7.16
N GLY A 143 -18.71 -3.10 7.58
CA GLY A 143 -17.67 -2.60 6.69
C GLY A 143 -18.15 -1.57 5.69
N GLU A 144 -17.21 -0.83 5.16
CA GLU A 144 -17.50 0.27 4.27
C GLU A 144 -17.20 -0.07 2.82
N SER A 145 -18.13 0.31 1.95
CA SER A 145 -18.00 0.09 0.52
C SER A 145 -17.32 1.28 -0.14
N TYR A 146 -16.36 0.99 -1.01
CA TYR A 146 -15.58 1.97 -1.76
C TYR A 146 -15.61 1.65 -3.25
N GLN A 147 -15.43 2.68 -4.06
CA GLN A 147 -15.08 2.54 -5.47
C GLN A 147 -13.63 2.97 -5.67
N CYS A 148 -12.78 2.01 -6.05
CA CYS A 148 -11.38 2.20 -6.27
C CYS A 148 -11.04 2.32 -7.77
N ARG A 149 -10.06 3.15 -8.08
CA ARG A 149 -9.47 3.26 -9.43
C ARG A 149 -7.96 3.38 -9.35
N ALA A 150 -7.28 2.71 -10.28
CA ALA A 150 -5.87 2.96 -10.53
C ALA A 150 -5.71 4.38 -11.09
N SER A 151 -4.85 5.19 -10.47
CA SER A 151 -4.51 6.51 -10.96
C SER A 151 -3.17 6.46 -11.68
N GLN A 152 -3.03 7.26 -12.73
CA GLN A 152 -1.72 7.55 -13.29
C GLN A 152 -1.09 8.63 -12.42
N LYS A 153 0.04 8.31 -11.77
CA LYS A 153 0.81 9.32 -11.05
C LYS A 153 1.29 10.33 -12.10
N ALA A 154 0.79 11.57 -12.02
CA ALA A 154 1.32 12.66 -12.84
C ALA A 154 2.83 12.77 -12.56
N PHE A 155 3.64 12.68 -13.61
CA PHE A 155 5.09 12.85 -13.54
C PHE A 155 5.46 14.34 -13.50
#